data_AF-A0A3N9NSR1-F1
#
_entry.id   AF-A0A3N9NSR1-F1
#
_cell.length_a   1.000
_cell.length_b   1.000
_cell.length_c   1.000
_cell.angle_alpha   90.00
_cell.angle_beta   90.00
_cell.angle_gamma   90.00
#
_symmetry.space_group_name_H-M   'P 1'
#
loop_
_entity.id
_entity.type
_entity.pdbx_description
1 polymer ?
#
loop_
_entity_poly.entity_id
_entity_poly.type
_entity_poly.pdbx_seq_one_letter_code
_entity_poly.pdbx_strand_id
1 'polypeptide(L)' 'MQIHLIAVGKRMPHWVQQGYEEYAKRMPKECALILKEITAAKRQKNSDLQRLIKDEGERLLAALPPQAYVVALDRQGV' A
#
# COMPACT_ATOMS: atom_id res chain seq x y z
N MET A 1 18.46 -4.96 -1.56
CA MET A 1 17.46 -3.88 -1.59
C MET A 1 16.07 -4.50 -1.55
N GLN A 2 15.09 -3.92 -0.85
CA GLN A 2 13.71 -4.43 -0.86
C GLN A 2 12.78 -3.31 -1.25
N ILE A 3 11.81 -3.61 -2.11
CA ILE A 3 10.77 -2.66 -2.53
C ILE A 3 9.52 -3.01 -1.73
N HIS A 4 9.11 -2.11 -0.83
CA HIS A 4 7.89 -2.28 -0.06
C HIS A 4 6.75 -1.51 -0.71
N LEU A 5 5.76 -2.23 -1.25
CA LEU A 5 4.51 -1.65 -1.72
C LEU A 5 3.52 -1.65 -0.56
N ILE A 6 3.25 -0.48 0.02
CA ILE A 6 2.30 -0.35 1.13
C ILE A 6 1.03 0.31 0.60
N ALA A 7 -0.09 -0.42 0.59
CA ALA A 7 -1.31 0.00 -0.06
C ALA A 7 -2.54 -0.14 0.86
N VAL A 8 -3.50 0.78 0.73
CA VAL A 8 -4.79 0.71 1.45
C VAL A 8 -5.77 -0.14 0.66
N GLY A 9 -6.44 -1.07 1.34
CA GLY A 9 -7.37 -2.01 0.74
C GLY A 9 -6.92 -3.44 0.93
N LYS A 10 -7.90 -4.33 1.11
CA LYS A 10 -7.71 -5.78 1.19
C LYS A 10 -8.75 -6.41 0.28
N ARG A 11 -8.47 -7.63 -0.20
CA ARG A 11 -9.35 -8.40 -1.10
C ARG A 11 -9.44 -7.81 -2.50
N MET A 12 -8.28 -7.68 -3.15
CA MET A 12 -8.25 -7.35 -4.57
C MET A 12 -8.96 -8.45 -5.40
N PRO A 13 -9.60 -8.11 -6.54
CA PRO A 13 -10.09 -9.11 -7.46
C PRO A 13 -8.99 -10.11 -7.85
N HIS A 14 -9.38 -11.36 -8.14
CA HIS A 14 -8.41 -12.42 -8.42
C HIS A 14 -7.43 -12.06 -9.55
N TRP A 15 -7.92 -11.46 -10.63
CA TRP A 15 -7.10 -11.02 -11.75
C TRP A 15 -6.03 -9.97 -11.37
N VAL A 16 -6.31 -9.11 -10.38
CA VAL A 16 -5.34 -8.13 -9.87
C VAL A 16 -4.24 -8.85 -9.09
N GLN A 17 -4.62 -9.79 -8.22
CA GLN A 17 -3.66 -10.56 -7.43
C GLN A 17 -2.73 -11.38 -8.34
N GLN A 18 -3.30 -12.04 -9.35
CA GLN A 18 -2.52 -12.78 -10.35
C GLN A 18 -1.54 -11.87 -11.10
N GLY A 19 -2.00 -10.69 -11.55
CA GLY A 19 -1.13 -9.71 -12.18
C GLY A 19 0.02 -9.27 -11.27
N TYR A 20 -0.28 -8.92 -10.02
CA TYR A 20 0.74 -8.56 -9.03
C TYR A 20 1.75 -9.69 -8.83
N GLU A 21 1.30 -10.93 -8.60
CA GLU A 21 2.17 -12.08 -8.37
C GLU A 21 3.08 -12.37 -9.56
N GLU A 22 2.57 -12.25 -10.77
CA GLU A 22 3.35 -12.45 -12.00
C GLU A 22 4.55 -11.50 -12.06
N TYR A 23 4.36 -10.22 -11.73
CA TYR A 23 5.46 -9.25 -11.69
C TYR A 23 6.35 -9.42 -10.45
N ALA A 24 5.77 -9.70 -9.28
CA ALA A 24 6.53 -9.88 -8.06
C ALA A 24 7.51 -11.06 -8.15
N LYS A 25 7.10 -12.18 -8.79
CA LYS A 25 7.95 -13.37 -8.99
C LYS A 25 9.10 -13.15 -9.98
N ARG A 26 8.97 -12.17 -10.90
CA ARG A 26 10.03 -11.82 -11.86
C ARG A 26 11.15 -10.98 -11.22
N MET A 27 10.92 -10.39 -10.04
CA MET A 27 11.93 -9.60 -9.36
C MET A 27 13.00 -10.50 -8.71
N PRO A 28 14.30 -10.15 -8.81
CA PRO A 28 15.36 -10.92 -8.18
C PRO A 28 15.30 -10.79 -6.66
N LYS A 29 15.87 -11.76 -5.93
CA LYS A 29 15.87 -11.77 -4.46
C LYS A 29 16.50 -10.52 -3.85
N GLU A 30 17.51 -9.97 -4.52
CA GLU A 30 18.20 -8.74 -4.13
C GLU A 30 17.36 -7.45 -4.31
N CYS A 31 16.20 -7.54 -4.97
CA CYS A 31 15.25 -6.46 -5.21
C CYS A 31 13.80 -6.93 -5.05
N ALA A 32 13.54 -7.79 -4.06
CA ALA A 32 12.22 -8.40 -3.88
C ALA A 32 11.12 -7.35 -3.65
N LEU A 33 9.96 -7.58 -4.28
CA LEU A 33 8.74 -6.78 -4.09
C LEU A 33 7.89 -7.36 -2.96
N ILE A 34 7.69 -6.58 -1.90
CA ILE A 34 6.99 -6.97 -0.68
C ILE A 34 5.74 -6.12 -0.53
N LEU A 35 4.57 -6.74 -0.67
CA LEU A 35 3.27 -6.07 -0.48
C LEU A 35 2.88 -6.07 1.00
N LYS A 36 2.47 -4.90 1.50
CA LYS A 36 1.83 -4.70 2.81
C LYS A 36 0.46 -4.06 2.62
N GLU A 37 -0.59 -4.80 2.89
CA GLU A 37 -1.97 -4.32 2.77
C GLU A 37 -2.49 -3.74 4.10
N ILE A 38 -2.90 -2.48 4.06
CA ILE A 38 -3.54 -1.77 5.17
C ILE A 38 -5.05 -1.86 5.03
N THR A 39 -5.74 -2.18 6.13
CA THR A 39 -7.21 -2.26 6.14
C THR A 39 -7.80 -0.87 5.89
N ALA A 40 -8.58 -0.74 4.81
CA ALA A 40 -9.33 0.47 4.49
C ALA A 40 -10.39 0.78 5.56
N ALA A 41 -10.59 2.07 5.84
CA ALA A 41 -11.65 2.52 6.71
C ALA A 41 -13.02 2.32 6.06
N LYS A 42 -14.01 1.92 6.87
CA LYS A 42 -15.40 1.84 6.42
C LYS A 42 -15.98 3.25 6.30
N ARG A 43 -16.23 3.69 5.08
CA ARG A 43 -16.91 4.96 4.79
C ARG A 43 -18.42 4.76 4.95
N GLN A 44 -19.03 5.42 5.92
CA GLN A 44 -20.47 5.45 6.16
C GLN A 44 -21.03 6.85 5.84
N LYS A 45 -22.35 6.97 5.74
CA LYS A 45 -23.05 8.18 5.28
C LYS A 45 -22.69 9.47 6.05
N ASN A 46 -22.22 9.36 7.29
CA ASN A 46 -21.80 10.48 8.16
C ASN A 46 -20.36 10.34 8.66
N SER A 47 -19.52 9.54 7.99
CA SER A 47 -18.13 9.40 8.40
C SER A 47 -17.36 10.71 8.17
N ASP A 48 -16.59 11.12 9.16
CA ASP A 48 -15.61 12.19 9.01
C ASP A 48 -14.49 11.72 8.08
N LEU A 49 -14.57 12.12 6.81
CA LEU A 49 -13.66 11.68 5.78
C LEU A 49 -12.21 12.12 6.05
N GLN A 50 -12.02 13.31 6.64
CA GLN A 50 -10.68 13.83 6.94
C GLN A 50 -10.01 12.99 8.01
N ARG A 51 -10.76 12.65 9.07
CA ARG A 51 -10.28 11.74 10.11
C ARG A 51 -9.95 10.36 9.54
N LEU A 52 -10.80 9.81 8.67
CA LEU A 52 -10.54 8.50 8.08
C LEU A 52 -9.27 8.50 7.22
N ILE A 53 -9.04 9.54 6.41
CA ILE A 53 -7.81 9.67 5.60
C ILE A 53 -6.59 9.78 6.51
N LYS A 54 -6.67 10.57 7.59
CA LYS A 54 -5.59 10.71 8.56
C LYS A 54 -5.25 9.36 9.23
N ASP A 55 -6.27 8.64 9.70
CA ASP A 55 -6.10 7.33 10.34
C ASP A 55 -5.49 6.30 9.36
N GLU A 56 -5.87 6.33 8.07
CA GLU A 56 -5.27 5.51 7.03
C GLU A 56 -3.80 5.89 6.78
N GLY A 57 -3.49 7.18 6.73
CA GLY A 57 -2.12 7.70 6.59
C GLY A 57 -1.21 7.29 7.74
N GLU A 58 -1.68 7.38 8.98
CA GLU A 58 -0.93 6.94 10.16
C GLU A 58 -0.59 5.45 10.11
N ARG A 59 -1.54 4.60 9.64
CA ARG A 59 -1.30 3.17 9.46
C ARG A 59 -0.31 2.86 8.34
N LEU A 60 -0.35 3.63 7.24
CA LEU A 60 0.63 3.51 6.15
C LEU A 60 2.04 3.83 6.66
N LEU A 61 2.19 4.96 7.35
CA LEU A 61 3.47 5.40 7.92
C LEU A 61 4.01 4.41 8.94
N ALA A 62 3.14 3.85 9.80
CA ALA A 62 3.52 2.83 10.78
C ALA A 62 4.00 1.52 10.14
N ALA A 63 3.62 1.24 8.89
CA ALA A 63 4.05 0.04 8.17
C ALA A 63 5.38 0.21 7.43
N LEU A 64 5.93 1.43 7.37
CA LEU A 64 7.21 1.70 6.73
C LEU A 64 8.35 0.97 7.46
N PRO A 65 9.28 0.34 6.72
CA PRO A 65 10.53 -0.12 7.30
C PRO A 65 11.36 1.06 7.83
N PRO A 66 12.18 0.85 8.88
CA PRO A 66 13.10 1.87 9.35
C PRO A 66 14.08 2.27 8.22
N GLN A 67 14.35 3.57 8.10
CA GLN A 67 15.29 4.14 7.10
C GLN A 67 14.92 3.85 5.63
N ALA A 68 13.66 3.52 5.35
CA ALA A 68 13.19 3.37 3.99
C ALA A 68 13.23 4.71 3.24
N TYR A 69 13.65 4.67 1.97
CA TYR A 69 13.37 5.76 1.06
C TYR A 69 11.89 5.71 0.66
N VAL A 70 11.15 6.77 1.00
CA VAL A 70 9.68 6.79 0.88
C VAL A 70 9.28 7.51 -0.42
N VAL A 71 8.48 6.84 -1.24
CA VAL A 71 7.90 7.40 -2.46
C VAL A 71 6.38 7.26 -2.37
N ALA A 72 5.67 8.38 -2.47
CA ALA A 72 4.21 8.40 -2.54
C ALA A 72 3.76 8.28 -3.99
N LEU A 73 2.78 7.40 -4.26
CA LEU A 73 2.09 7.34 -5.54
C LEU A 73 0.89 8.30 -5.48
N ASP A 74 1.10 9.54 -5.90
CA ASP A 74 0.04 10.52 -6.09
C ASP A 74 -0.08 10.92 -7.56
N ARG A 75 -1.30 11.21 -8.00
CA ARG A 75 -1.59 11.62 -9.38
C ARG A 75 -0.88 12.93 -9.75
N GLN A 76 -0.68 13.83 -8.80
CA GLN A 76 -0.05 15.13 -9.05
C GLN A 76 1.47 15.07 -8.90
N GLY A 77 2.00 13.97 -8.34
CA GLY A 77 3.44 13.75 -8.17
C GLY A 77 4.09 14.68 -7.15
N VAL A 78 3.31 15.31 -6.27
CA VAL A 78 3.75 16.23 -5.22
C VAL A 78 3.42 15.70 -3.83
#